data_AF-A0A7Z0BWP3-F1
#
_entry.id   AF-A0A7Z0BWP3-F1
#
_cell.length_a   1.000
_cell.length_b   1.000
_cell.length_c   1.000
_cell.angle_alpha   90.00
_cell.angle_beta   90.00
_cell.angle_gamma   90.00
#
_symmetry.space_group_name_H-M   'P 1'
#
loop_
_entity.id
_entity.type
_entity.pdbx_description
1 polymer ?
#
loop_
_entity_poly.entity_id
_entity_poly.type
_entity_poly.pdbx_seq_one_letter_code
_entity_poly.pdbx_strand_id
1 'polypeptide(L)'
;MKSVLLHINQDPGQAARLAAAMEVVRAHNGQLICLQATPLDAYFFVGDPFGGSYVPSGIFQTFRQNEKLEQVRIEDTLKREGIDWQWLHAEGSAAQTIIEHAKFADLVVLSQPEEKETILPRRAPLAADVALHVQSPVLLVPAAGQRFTNSSAAMIAWNGSPEAANAIRQSRSLLRAAPKLHIVSVSEKGEKPSLDDVRNYLARYGVTAESHDWPLDGDTVANALIAAAASLEAEYIVLGAYGHSRLRETVLGGVTQDLITTSPVPLILAH
;
A
#
# COMPACT_ATOMS: atom_id res chain seq x y z
N MET A 1 14.04 -4.91 -4.76
CA MET A 1 13.26 -5.22 -3.56
C MET A 1 13.66 -6.59 -3.08
N LYS A 2 14.26 -6.70 -1.90
CA LYS A 2 14.78 -7.91 -1.26
C LYS A 2 14.15 -8.13 0.11
N SER A 3 13.68 -7.07 0.78
CA SER A 3 12.90 -7.15 2.01
C SER A 3 11.46 -6.67 1.76
N VAL A 4 10.47 -7.50 2.06
CA VAL A 4 9.05 -7.14 1.96
C VAL A 4 8.41 -7.23 3.34
N LEU A 5 7.94 -6.12 3.87
CA LEU A 5 7.25 -6.08 5.16
C LEU A 5 5.74 -6.25 4.93
N LEU A 6 5.18 -7.30 5.51
CA LEU A 6 3.76 -7.64 5.44
C LEU A 6 3.11 -7.40 6.80
N HIS A 7 2.07 -6.57 6.82
CA HIS A 7 1.22 -6.43 8.00
C HIS A 7 0.37 -7.69 8.20
N ILE A 8 0.40 -8.29 9.39
CA ILE A 8 -0.41 -9.44 9.78
C ILE A 8 -1.56 -8.96 10.66
N ASN A 9 -2.79 -9.27 10.24
CA ASN A 9 -4.03 -8.85 10.88
C ASN A 9 -5.20 -9.71 10.40
N GLN A 10 -6.03 -10.24 11.30
CA GLN A 10 -7.15 -11.09 10.90
C GLN A 10 -8.31 -10.26 10.31
N ASP A 11 -8.19 -9.91 9.02
CA ASP A 11 -9.20 -9.17 8.25
C ASP A 11 -9.47 -9.86 6.89
N PRO A 12 -10.57 -9.50 6.20
CA PRO A 12 -10.91 -10.06 4.88
C PRO A 12 -9.82 -9.85 3.81
N GLY A 13 -8.99 -8.80 3.94
CA GLY A 13 -7.91 -8.51 3.00
C GLY A 13 -6.65 -9.36 3.20
N GLN A 14 -6.51 -10.07 4.33
CA GLN A 14 -5.29 -10.79 4.69
C GLN A 14 -4.81 -11.77 3.60
N ALA A 15 -5.73 -12.55 3.04
CA ALA A 15 -5.40 -13.53 2.01
C ALA A 15 -4.82 -12.86 0.76
N ALA A 16 -5.42 -11.74 0.33
CA ALA A 16 -4.99 -10.99 -0.85
C ALA A 16 -3.61 -10.35 -0.63
N ARG A 17 -3.38 -9.69 0.51
CA ARG A 17 -2.08 -9.09 0.81
C ARG A 17 -0.96 -10.12 1.03
N LEU A 18 -1.27 -11.27 1.63
CA LEU A 18 -0.29 -12.36 1.79
C LEU A 18 0.12 -12.89 0.42
N ALA A 19 -0.85 -13.14 -0.48
CA ALA A 19 -0.57 -13.55 -1.85
C ALA A 19 0.31 -12.52 -2.58
N ALA A 20 -0.04 -11.25 -2.54
CA ALA A 20 0.73 -10.17 -3.17
C ALA A 20 2.17 -10.10 -2.66
N ALA A 21 2.37 -10.21 -1.34
CA ALA A 21 3.70 -10.18 -0.74
C ALA A 21 4.57 -11.38 -1.18
N MET A 22 3.98 -12.58 -1.27
CA MET A 22 4.67 -13.77 -1.77
C MET A 22 5.07 -13.62 -3.24
N GLU A 23 4.22 -13.03 -4.08
CA GLU A 23 4.56 -12.77 -5.49
C GLU A 23 5.76 -11.83 -5.63
N VAL A 24 5.81 -10.75 -4.85
CA VAL A 24 6.98 -9.84 -4.86
C VAL A 24 8.24 -10.55 -4.38
N VAL A 25 8.15 -11.32 -3.29
CA VAL A 25 9.29 -12.06 -2.72
C VAL A 25 9.85 -13.08 -3.72
N ARG A 26 8.97 -13.83 -4.40
CA ARG A 26 9.37 -14.78 -5.46
C ARG A 26 10.06 -14.09 -6.62
N ALA A 27 9.44 -13.03 -7.15
CA ALA A 27 9.95 -12.30 -8.30
C ALA A 27 11.36 -11.73 -8.06
N HIS A 28 11.73 -11.46 -6.82
CA HIS A 28 13.00 -10.83 -6.49
C HIS A 28 13.96 -11.71 -5.69
N ASN A 29 13.61 -12.95 -5.38
CA ASN A 29 14.37 -13.82 -4.47
C ASN A 29 14.73 -13.08 -3.17
N GLY A 30 13.69 -12.56 -2.52
CA GLY A 30 13.75 -11.78 -1.28
C GLY A 30 13.33 -12.58 -0.05
N GLN A 31 13.12 -11.87 1.06
CA GLN A 31 12.60 -12.39 2.32
C GLN A 31 11.33 -11.65 2.72
N LEU A 32 10.36 -12.38 3.26
CA LEU A 32 9.13 -11.83 3.82
C LEU A 32 9.31 -11.52 5.31
N ILE A 33 8.96 -10.31 5.73
CA ILE A 33 8.93 -9.91 7.14
C ILE A 33 7.46 -9.83 7.56
N CYS A 34 6.97 -10.83 8.28
CA CYS A 34 5.63 -10.87 8.83
C CYS A 34 5.58 -10.07 10.13
N LEU A 35 5.00 -8.86 10.09
CA LEU A 35 4.84 -8.00 11.26
C LEU A 35 3.43 -8.17 11.85
N GLN A 36 3.37 -8.73 13.06
CA GLN A 36 2.15 -8.86 13.83
C GLN A 36 2.15 -7.84 14.97
N ALA A 37 1.24 -6.86 14.85
CA ALA A 37 1.09 -5.80 15.85
C ALA A 37 0.05 -6.19 16.91
N THR A 38 0.39 -6.05 18.18
CA THR A 38 -0.51 -6.25 19.32
C THR A 38 -0.94 -4.87 19.85
N PRO A 39 -2.17 -4.39 19.54
CA PRO A 39 -2.64 -3.05 19.91
C PRO A 39 -3.11 -3.00 21.37
N LEU A 40 -2.19 -3.20 22.31
CA LEU A 40 -2.49 -3.20 23.75
C LEU A 40 -2.98 -1.83 24.24
N ASP A 41 -2.48 -0.75 23.61
CA ASP A 41 -2.88 0.65 23.81
C ASP A 41 -4.39 0.88 23.65
N ALA A 42 -5.03 0.21 22.70
CA ALA A 42 -6.48 0.32 22.50
C ALA A 42 -7.31 -0.16 23.69
N TYR A 43 -6.74 -1.04 24.54
CA TYR A 43 -7.43 -1.66 25.66
C TYR A 43 -7.05 -1.09 27.03
N PHE A 44 -5.97 -0.31 27.11
CA PHE A 44 -5.62 0.43 28.34
C PHE A 44 -6.61 1.57 28.66
N PHE A 45 -7.57 1.89 27.79
CA PHE A 45 -8.53 2.98 28.00
C PHE A 45 -9.77 2.66 28.85
N VAL A 46 -9.90 1.45 29.40
CA VAL A 46 -10.90 1.19 30.45
C VAL A 46 -10.34 1.69 31.78
N GLY A 47 -10.43 3.00 31.97
CA GLY A 47 -10.06 3.68 33.20
C GLY A 47 -11.11 3.42 34.29
N ASP A 48 -10.67 3.02 35.48
CA ASP A 48 -11.48 3.18 36.67
C ASP A 48 -11.64 4.69 37.01
N PRO A 49 -12.60 5.07 37.88
CA PRO A 49 -12.84 6.47 38.24
C PRO A 49 -11.65 7.20 38.87
N PHE A 50 -10.57 6.49 39.23
CA PHE A 50 -9.36 7.00 39.85
C PHE A 50 -8.16 7.02 38.90
N GLY A 51 -8.37 6.76 37.60
CA GLY A 51 -7.33 6.78 36.58
C GLY A 51 -6.50 5.50 36.51
N GLY A 52 -6.93 4.42 37.16
CA GLY A 52 -6.33 3.10 37.02
C GLY A 52 -6.73 2.46 35.68
N SER A 53 -5.77 1.97 34.92
CA SER A 53 -6.05 1.14 33.73
C SER A 53 -6.05 -0.32 34.14
N TYR A 54 -7.13 -1.05 33.86
CA TYR A 54 -7.20 -2.48 34.09
C TYR A 54 -7.49 -3.21 32.78
N VAL A 55 -6.54 -4.04 32.34
CA VAL A 55 -6.78 -5.01 31.28
C VAL A 55 -6.93 -6.37 31.97
N PRO A 56 -8.13 -7.00 31.92
CA PRO A 56 -8.31 -8.34 32.43
C PRO A 56 -7.26 -9.30 31.84
N SER A 57 -6.55 -10.05 32.68
CA SER A 57 -5.47 -10.96 32.26
C SER A 57 -5.91 -11.98 31.19
N GLY A 58 -7.20 -12.37 31.20
CA GLY A 58 -7.78 -13.25 30.18
C GLY A 58 -7.81 -12.65 28.76
N ILE A 59 -7.86 -11.33 28.61
CA ILE A 59 -7.83 -10.65 27.31
C ILE A 59 -6.45 -10.80 26.67
N PHE A 60 -5.37 -10.58 27.43
CA PHE A 60 -4.00 -10.80 26.95
C PHE A 60 -3.77 -12.25 26.51
N GLN A 61 -4.24 -13.22 27.31
CA GLN A 61 -4.11 -14.64 26.95
C GLN A 61 -4.87 -14.95 25.65
N THR A 62 -6.05 -14.39 25.47
CA THR A 62 -6.85 -14.55 24.25
C THR A 62 -6.14 -13.96 23.04
N PHE A 63 -5.57 -12.76 23.15
CA PHE A 63 -4.78 -12.16 22.07
C PHE A 63 -3.58 -13.01 21.71
N ARG A 64 -2.74 -13.38 22.69
CA ARG A 64 -1.57 -14.23 22.44
C ARG A 64 -1.96 -15.57 21.82
N GLN A 65 -3.07 -16.16 22.24
CA GLN A 65 -3.57 -17.41 21.67
C GLN A 65 -4.01 -17.23 20.22
N ASN A 66 -4.79 -16.19 19.91
CA ASN A 66 -5.24 -15.90 18.55
C ASN A 66 -4.06 -15.54 17.63
N GLU A 67 -3.13 -14.71 18.12
CA GLU A 67 -1.90 -14.36 17.42
C GLU A 67 -1.09 -15.60 17.08
N LYS A 68 -0.97 -16.54 18.03
CA LYS A 68 -0.22 -17.77 17.82
C LYS A 68 -0.88 -18.70 16.81
N LEU A 69 -2.20 -18.84 16.87
CA LEU A 69 -2.97 -19.61 15.88
C LEU A 69 -2.82 -19.01 14.48
N GLU A 70 -2.86 -17.68 14.40
CA GLU A 70 -2.64 -16.95 13.15
C GLU A 70 -1.24 -17.18 12.59
N GLN A 71 -0.23 -17.08 13.46
CA GLN A 71 1.15 -17.34 13.10
C GLN A 71 1.31 -18.74 12.52
N VAL A 72 0.81 -19.77 13.20
CA VAL A 72 0.92 -21.16 12.73
C VAL A 72 0.28 -21.33 11.35
N ARG A 73 -0.91 -20.77 11.13
CA ARG A 73 -1.63 -20.85 9.85
C ARG A 73 -0.86 -20.20 8.70
N ILE A 74 -0.27 -19.03 8.94
CA ILE A 74 0.49 -18.30 7.92
C ILE A 74 1.82 -19.01 7.67
N GLU A 75 2.56 -19.41 8.71
CA GLU A 75 3.81 -20.15 8.57
C GLU A 75 3.64 -21.46 7.81
N ASP A 76 2.55 -22.20 8.05
CA ASP A 76 2.26 -23.42 7.28
C ASP A 76 2.00 -23.14 5.79
N THR A 77 1.42 -21.98 5.49
CA THR A 77 1.27 -21.53 4.10
C THR A 77 2.63 -21.16 3.51
N LEU A 78 3.43 -20.35 4.20
CA LEU A 78 4.76 -19.93 3.73
C LEU A 78 5.70 -21.12 3.50
N LYS A 79 5.69 -22.12 4.38
CA LYS A 79 6.43 -23.39 4.22
C LYS A 79 6.03 -24.13 2.96
N ARG A 80 4.73 -24.29 2.74
CA ARG A 80 4.19 -24.99 1.55
C ARG A 80 4.57 -24.28 0.25
N GLU A 81 4.55 -22.95 0.30
CA GLU A 81 4.84 -22.07 -0.82
C GLU A 81 6.35 -21.83 -1.03
N GLY A 82 7.22 -22.37 -0.15
CA GLY A 82 8.68 -22.27 -0.25
C GLY A 82 9.23 -20.86 -0.04
N ILE A 83 8.51 -20.01 0.70
CA ILE A 83 8.91 -18.62 0.97
C ILE A 83 9.85 -18.60 2.17
N ASP A 84 10.89 -17.76 2.14
CA ASP A 84 11.70 -17.46 3.34
C ASP A 84 11.06 -16.32 4.13
N TRP A 85 10.96 -16.46 5.45
CA TRP A 85 10.29 -15.46 6.28
C TRP A 85 10.97 -15.23 7.63
N GLN A 86 10.78 -14.02 8.13
CA GLN A 86 11.02 -13.62 9.51
C GLN A 86 9.69 -13.20 10.13
N TRP A 87 9.41 -13.65 11.35
CA TRP A 87 8.25 -13.19 12.12
C TRP A 87 8.67 -12.15 13.16
N LEU A 88 7.98 -11.01 13.18
CA LEU A 88 8.17 -9.93 14.15
C LEU A 88 6.88 -9.70 14.92
N HIS A 89 6.99 -9.73 16.24
CA HIS A 89 5.93 -9.31 17.15
C HIS A 89 6.26 -7.91 17.66
N ALA A 90 5.31 -6.98 17.56
CA ALA A 90 5.48 -5.62 18.05
C ALA A 90 4.26 -5.19 18.86
N GLU A 91 4.49 -4.45 19.94
CA GLU A 91 3.42 -3.90 20.78
C GLU A 91 3.15 -2.46 20.38
N GLY A 92 1.86 -2.11 20.25
CA GLY A 92 1.41 -0.77 19.86
C GLY A 92 0.48 -0.80 18.66
N SER A 93 0.02 0.39 18.24
CA SER A 93 -0.84 0.52 17.07
C SER A 93 -0.18 -0.01 15.80
N ALA A 94 -1.00 -0.53 14.88
CA ALA A 94 -0.51 -1.06 13.60
C ALA A 94 0.31 -0.03 12.81
N ALA A 95 -0.16 1.22 12.70
CA ALA A 95 0.54 2.27 11.97
C ALA A 95 1.94 2.53 12.54
N GLN A 96 2.02 2.75 13.85
CA GLN A 96 3.28 3.02 14.53
C GLN A 96 4.28 1.87 14.35
N THR A 97 3.84 0.64 14.61
CA THR A 97 4.70 -0.53 14.53
C THR A 97 5.20 -0.78 13.10
N ILE A 98 4.34 -0.58 12.09
CA ILE A 98 4.75 -0.65 10.67
C ILE A 98 5.80 0.42 10.37
N ILE A 99 5.56 1.68 10.73
CA ILE A 99 6.48 2.79 10.46
C ILE A 99 7.86 2.54 11.11
N GLU A 100 7.87 2.03 12.34
CA GLU A 100 9.09 1.72 13.08
C GLU A 100 9.94 0.64 12.40
N HIS A 101 9.30 -0.39 11.83
CA HIS A 101 9.95 -1.56 11.25
C HIS A 101 10.15 -1.48 9.73
N ALA A 102 9.50 -0.54 9.04
CA ALA A 102 9.61 -0.37 7.58
C ALA A 102 10.91 0.31 7.12
N LYS A 103 11.75 0.82 8.03
CA LYS A 103 12.97 1.62 7.71
C LYS A 103 13.93 0.94 6.73
N PHE A 104 14.01 -0.39 6.76
CA PHE A 104 14.86 -1.19 5.88
C PHE A 104 14.05 -2.19 5.04
N ALA A 105 12.73 -1.99 4.95
CA ALA A 105 11.89 -2.71 4.02
C ALA A 105 12.00 -2.04 2.64
N ASP A 106 12.16 -2.83 1.58
CA ASP A 106 12.11 -2.31 0.22
C ASP A 106 10.68 -2.14 -0.29
N LEU A 107 9.70 -2.74 0.39
CA LEU A 107 8.26 -2.64 0.11
C LEU A 107 7.47 -2.96 1.39
N VAL A 108 6.42 -2.19 1.66
CA VAL A 108 5.40 -2.50 2.68
C VAL A 108 4.13 -2.96 1.99
N VAL A 109 3.50 -4.04 2.45
CA VAL A 109 2.27 -4.58 1.86
C VAL A 109 1.12 -4.49 2.85
N LEU A 110 0.06 -3.77 2.47
CA LEU A 110 -1.13 -3.51 3.27
C LEU A 110 -2.40 -3.88 2.50
N SER A 111 -3.49 -4.11 3.24
CA SER A 111 -4.83 -4.19 2.66
C SER A 111 -5.43 -2.79 2.52
N GLN A 112 -6.26 -2.60 1.50
CA GLN A 112 -7.17 -1.49 1.39
C GLN A 112 -8.08 -1.41 2.63
N PRO A 113 -8.43 -0.21 3.13
CA PRO A 113 -9.31 -0.08 4.29
C PRO A 113 -10.66 -0.75 4.08
N GLU A 114 -11.21 -1.32 5.15
CA GLU A 114 -12.59 -1.80 5.15
C GLU A 114 -13.59 -0.63 5.16
N GLU A 115 -14.80 -0.87 4.67
CA GLU A 115 -15.90 0.12 4.70
C GLU A 115 -16.24 0.60 6.13
N LYS A 116 -15.91 -0.19 7.16
CA LYS A 116 -16.08 0.24 8.56
C LYS A 116 -14.98 1.21 9.03
N GLU A 117 -13.79 1.12 8.45
CA GLU A 117 -12.65 1.98 8.79
C GLU A 117 -12.79 3.38 8.18
N THR A 118 -13.51 3.49 7.05
CA THR A 118 -13.81 4.77 6.39
C THR A 118 -14.90 5.58 7.10
N ILE A 119 -15.71 4.94 7.96
CA ILE A 119 -16.80 5.59 8.71
C ILE A 119 -16.30 6.37 9.93
N LEU A 120 -15.09 6.09 10.44
CA LEU A 120 -14.50 6.77 11.60
C LEU A 120 -13.77 8.06 11.17
N PRO A 121 -14.38 9.26 11.24
CA PRO A 121 -13.89 10.45 10.52
C PRO A 121 -12.63 11.08 11.12
N ARG A 122 -12.13 10.55 12.24
CA ARG A 122 -11.07 11.17 13.05
C ARG A 122 -9.68 10.56 12.83
N ARG A 123 -9.53 9.50 12.03
CA ARG A 123 -8.24 8.87 11.76
C ARG A 123 -8.08 8.64 10.26
N ALA A 124 -6.91 8.96 9.73
CA ALA A 124 -6.54 8.52 8.39
C ALA A 124 -6.60 6.98 8.34
N PRO A 125 -7.06 6.36 7.24
CA PRO A 125 -6.93 4.93 7.07
C PRO A 125 -5.49 4.48 7.30
N LEU A 126 -5.28 3.28 7.85
CA LEU A 126 -3.94 2.74 8.14
C LEU A 126 -2.98 2.91 6.95
N ALA A 127 -3.46 2.60 5.74
CA ALA A 127 -2.69 2.74 4.52
C ALA A 127 -2.23 4.17 4.21
N ALA A 128 -3.12 5.15 4.43
CA ALA A 128 -2.82 6.56 4.24
C ALA A 128 -1.75 7.05 5.23
N ASP A 129 -1.93 6.70 6.50
CA ASP A 129 -1.00 7.09 7.58
C ASP A 129 0.39 6.46 7.38
N VAL A 130 0.44 5.16 7.04
CA VAL A 130 1.71 4.49 6.75
C VAL A 130 2.37 5.11 5.52
N ALA A 131 1.65 5.27 4.39
CA ALA A 131 2.21 5.81 3.15
C ALA A 131 2.78 7.24 3.29
N LEU A 132 2.25 8.03 4.24
CA LEU A 132 2.78 9.35 4.59
C LEU A 132 4.12 9.32 5.33
N HIS A 133 4.36 8.30 6.14
CA HIS A 133 5.44 8.30 7.13
C HIS A 133 6.57 7.32 6.81
N VAL A 134 6.35 6.32 5.94
CA VAL A 134 7.40 5.40 5.51
C VAL A 134 8.19 5.94 4.32
N GLN A 135 9.45 5.52 4.20
CA GLN A 135 10.34 5.89 3.09
C GLN A 135 10.34 4.85 1.95
N SER A 136 9.76 3.68 2.20
CA SER A 136 9.60 2.59 1.24
C SER A 136 8.26 2.71 0.51
N PRO A 137 8.11 2.17 -0.71
CA PRO A 137 6.82 2.14 -1.36
C PRO A 137 5.85 1.25 -0.57
N VAL A 138 4.56 1.60 -0.61
CA VAL A 138 3.47 0.83 -0.02
C VAL A 138 2.66 0.20 -1.15
N LEU A 139 2.65 -1.13 -1.23
CA LEU A 139 1.71 -1.90 -2.04
C LEU A 139 0.41 -2.06 -1.26
N LEU A 140 -0.62 -1.33 -1.68
CA LEU A 140 -1.97 -1.44 -1.16
C LEU A 140 -2.78 -2.42 -2.02
N VAL A 141 -3.37 -3.43 -1.40
CA VAL A 141 -4.08 -4.51 -2.10
C VAL A 141 -5.58 -4.47 -1.77
N PRO A 142 -6.48 -4.44 -2.77
CA PRO A 142 -7.92 -4.53 -2.52
C PRO A 142 -8.29 -5.89 -1.92
N ALA A 143 -9.19 -5.90 -0.94
CA ALA A 143 -9.69 -7.14 -0.35
C ALA A 143 -10.52 -7.96 -1.37
N ALA A 144 -11.27 -7.27 -2.23
CA ALA A 144 -11.99 -7.82 -3.37
C ALA A 144 -11.63 -7.02 -4.62
N GLY A 145 -11.18 -7.70 -5.67
CA GLY A 145 -10.74 -7.04 -6.91
C GLY A 145 -9.61 -7.78 -7.60
N GLN A 146 -8.82 -7.03 -8.37
CA GLN A 146 -7.66 -7.56 -9.10
C GLN A 146 -6.58 -8.03 -8.12
N ARG A 147 -6.03 -9.23 -8.38
CA ARG A 147 -4.88 -9.74 -7.61
C ARG A 147 -3.59 -9.11 -8.12
N PHE A 148 -2.65 -8.92 -7.20
CA PHE A 148 -1.28 -8.54 -7.54
C PHE A 148 -0.40 -9.78 -7.77
N THR A 149 0.15 -9.85 -8.97
CA THR A 149 1.03 -10.86 -9.57
C THR A 149 2.19 -10.20 -10.32
N ASN A 150 2.05 -8.92 -10.71
CA ASN A 150 3.00 -8.17 -11.54
C ASN A 150 3.31 -8.89 -12.86
N SER A 151 2.29 -9.51 -13.46
CA SER A 151 2.40 -10.31 -14.67
C SER A 151 1.63 -9.73 -15.85
N SER A 152 0.92 -8.61 -15.64
CA SER A 152 0.22 -7.85 -16.67
C SER A 152 0.67 -6.38 -16.69
N ALA A 153 -0.05 -5.54 -17.41
CA ALA A 153 0.26 -4.13 -17.59
C ALA A 153 0.34 -3.39 -16.25
N ALA A 154 1.31 -2.49 -16.13
CA ALA A 154 1.42 -1.53 -15.04
C ALA A 154 1.05 -0.14 -15.54
N MET A 155 0.49 0.70 -14.67
CA MET A 155 0.19 2.09 -14.98
C MET A 155 0.90 3.03 -14.00
N ILE A 156 1.55 4.07 -14.50
CA ILE A 156 2.06 5.19 -13.70
C ILE A 156 1.05 6.33 -13.83
N ALA A 157 0.48 6.78 -12.72
CA ALA A 157 -0.29 8.01 -12.65
C ALA A 157 0.67 9.20 -12.47
N TRP A 158 0.84 10.00 -13.52
CA TRP A 158 1.78 11.11 -13.57
C TRP A 158 1.06 12.46 -13.51
N ASN A 159 1.37 13.24 -12.47
CA ASN A 159 0.85 14.59 -12.28
C ASN A 159 1.94 15.67 -12.28
N GLY A 160 3.20 15.31 -12.60
CA GLY A 160 4.32 16.24 -12.57
C GLY A 160 4.98 16.43 -11.20
N SER A 161 4.46 15.82 -10.13
CA SER A 161 4.92 16.11 -8.76
C SER A 161 6.21 15.37 -8.38
N PRO A 162 7.01 15.91 -7.43
CA PRO A 162 8.17 15.22 -6.88
C PRO A 162 7.85 13.85 -6.27
N GLU A 163 6.68 13.71 -5.65
CA GLU A 163 6.20 12.48 -5.00
C GLU A 163 5.86 11.44 -6.06
N ALA A 164 5.22 11.83 -7.17
CA ALA A 164 5.00 10.91 -8.29
C ALA A 164 6.34 10.47 -8.91
N ALA A 165 7.31 11.38 -9.02
CA ALA A 165 8.65 11.03 -9.49
C ALA A 165 9.35 10.08 -8.49
N ASN A 166 9.14 10.26 -7.19
CA ASN A 166 9.64 9.38 -6.15
C ASN A 166 9.03 7.98 -6.23
N ALA A 167 7.71 7.87 -6.40
CA ALA A 167 7.01 6.60 -6.59
C ALA A 167 7.55 5.83 -7.79
N ILE A 168 7.81 6.51 -8.91
CA ILE A 168 8.44 5.91 -10.09
C ILE A 168 9.84 5.39 -9.74
N ARG A 169 10.67 6.17 -9.03
CA ARG A 169 12.03 5.76 -8.62
C ARG A 169 12.03 4.53 -7.72
N GLN A 170 11.16 4.50 -6.71
CA GLN A 170 11.08 3.41 -5.74
C GLN A 170 10.49 2.13 -6.35
N SER A 171 9.61 2.26 -7.34
CA SER A 171 8.93 1.12 -7.97
C SER A 171 9.67 0.53 -9.18
N ARG A 172 10.87 1.01 -9.50
CA ARG A 172 11.62 0.64 -10.72
C ARG A 172 11.76 -0.86 -10.96
N SER A 173 11.99 -1.66 -9.90
CA SER A 173 12.16 -3.11 -10.08
C SER A 173 10.86 -3.78 -10.49
N LEU A 174 9.71 -3.32 -9.96
CA LEU A 174 8.38 -3.80 -10.36
C LEU A 174 8.03 -3.35 -11.77
N LEU A 175 8.25 -2.07 -12.06
CA LEU A 175 8.01 -1.47 -13.38
C LEU A 175 8.83 -2.14 -14.49
N ARG A 176 10.06 -2.56 -14.19
CA ARG A 176 10.92 -3.29 -15.14
C ARG A 176 10.44 -4.72 -15.38
N ALA A 177 9.78 -5.34 -14.40
CA ALA A 177 9.27 -6.69 -14.51
C ALA A 177 7.88 -6.76 -15.16
N ALA A 178 7.15 -5.64 -15.19
CA ALA A 178 5.85 -5.55 -15.85
C ALA A 178 5.98 -5.74 -17.38
N PRO A 179 5.20 -6.64 -18.01
CA PRO A 179 5.27 -6.86 -19.46
C PRO A 179 4.89 -5.65 -20.32
N LYS A 180 4.02 -4.78 -19.79
CA LYS A 180 3.59 -3.54 -20.44
C LYS A 180 3.55 -2.42 -19.42
N LEU A 181 3.93 -1.22 -19.83
CA LEU A 181 3.93 -0.05 -18.96
C LEU A 181 3.24 1.14 -19.65
N HIS A 182 2.29 1.72 -18.93
CA HIS A 182 1.54 2.91 -19.32
C HIS A 182 1.91 4.08 -18.41
N ILE A 183 2.11 5.26 -18.99
CA ILE A 183 2.19 6.52 -18.24
C ILE A 183 0.93 7.29 -18.57
N VAL A 184 0.10 7.53 -17.56
CA VAL A 184 -1.19 8.22 -17.68
C VAL A 184 -1.13 9.54 -16.94
N SER A 185 -1.45 10.63 -17.62
CA SER A 185 -1.74 11.92 -16.99
C SER A 185 -3.21 12.25 -17.19
N VAL A 186 -3.86 12.63 -16.10
CA VAL A 186 -5.21 13.20 -16.10
C VAL A 186 -5.08 14.64 -15.59
N SER A 187 -5.64 15.61 -16.31
CA SER A 187 -5.55 17.02 -15.94
C SER A 187 -6.93 17.67 -15.93
N GLU A 188 -7.29 18.31 -14.81
CA GLU A 188 -8.59 19.00 -14.70
C GLU A 188 -8.62 20.26 -15.56
N LYS A 189 -7.62 21.16 -15.39
CA LYS A 189 -7.32 22.35 -16.22
C LYS A 189 -5.87 22.79 -15.95
N GLY A 190 -5.14 23.27 -16.96
CA GLY A 190 -3.79 23.83 -16.79
C GLY A 190 -2.72 23.20 -17.67
N GLU A 191 -1.46 23.52 -17.38
CA GLU A 191 -0.30 22.94 -18.06
C GLU A 191 -0.17 21.46 -17.71
N LYS A 192 -0.12 20.61 -18.74
CA LYS A 192 0.01 19.17 -18.56
C LYS A 192 1.48 18.83 -18.29
N PRO A 193 1.75 17.93 -17.33
CA PRO A 193 3.12 17.53 -17.08
C PRO A 193 3.68 16.78 -18.29
N SER A 194 4.95 17.03 -18.61
CA SER A 194 5.64 16.34 -19.70
C SER A 194 5.66 14.83 -19.43
N LEU A 195 5.07 14.05 -20.34
CA LEU A 195 5.14 12.59 -20.31
C LEU A 195 6.46 12.06 -20.87
N ASP A 196 7.10 12.83 -21.74
CA ASP A 196 8.39 12.48 -22.35
C ASP A 196 9.51 12.44 -21.33
N ASP A 197 9.47 13.29 -20.29
CA ASP A 197 10.47 13.26 -19.21
C ASP A 197 10.45 11.93 -18.45
N VAL A 198 9.25 11.41 -18.17
CA VAL A 198 9.08 10.09 -17.54
C VAL A 198 9.54 8.97 -18.46
N ARG A 199 9.16 9.02 -19.75
CA ARG A 199 9.61 8.04 -20.75
C ARG A 199 11.13 8.02 -20.88
N ASN A 200 11.75 9.19 -21.00
CA ASN A 200 13.19 9.36 -21.12
C ASN A 200 13.91 8.88 -19.87
N TYR A 201 13.35 9.11 -18.68
CA TYR A 201 13.87 8.57 -17.43
C TYR A 201 13.84 7.04 -17.41
N LEU A 202 12.69 6.43 -17.75
CA LEU A 202 12.51 4.97 -17.76
C LEU A 202 13.38 4.28 -18.81
N ALA A 203 13.55 4.89 -19.98
CA ALA A 203 14.39 4.37 -21.05
C ALA A 203 15.86 4.19 -20.63
N ARG A 204 16.38 5.05 -19.74
CA ARG A 204 17.75 4.91 -19.17
C ARG A 204 17.92 3.63 -18.35
N TYR A 205 16.82 3.02 -17.91
CA TYR A 205 16.80 1.77 -17.16
C TYR A 205 16.27 0.59 -17.98
N GLY A 206 16.19 0.75 -19.31
CA GLY A 206 15.73 -0.30 -20.21
C GLY A 206 14.23 -0.59 -20.12
N VAL A 207 13.43 0.36 -19.62
CA VAL A 207 11.98 0.23 -19.50
C VAL A 207 11.30 1.09 -20.57
N THR A 208 10.51 0.46 -21.43
CA THR A 208 9.70 1.14 -22.45
C THR A 208 8.28 1.37 -21.91
N ALA A 209 7.72 2.55 -22.17
CA ALA A 209 6.37 2.90 -21.74
C ALA A 209 5.60 3.64 -22.83
N GLU A 210 4.30 3.39 -22.89
CA GLU A 210 3.35 4.15 -23.72
C GLU A 210 2.77 5.31 -22.91
N SER A 211 2.70 6.50 -23.51
CA SER A 211 2.17 7.69 -22.85
C SER A 211 0.75 7.99 -23.28
N HIS A 212 -0.09 8.31 -22.30
CA HIS A 212 -1.52 8.52 -22.44
C HIS A 212 -1.89 9.81 -21.73
N ASP A 213 -2.42 10.76 -22.50
CA ASP A 213 -3.06 11.95 -21.98
C ASP A 213 -4.55 11.65 -21.88
N TRP A 214 -5.01 11.33 -20.67
CA TRP A 214 -6.31 10.72 -20.44
C TRP A 214 -7.35 11.78 -20.07
N PRO A 215 -8.53 11.78 -20.72
CA PRO A 215 -9.53 12.80 -20.48
C PRO A 215 -10.20 12.62 -19.10
N LEU A 216 -10.62 13.73 -18.51
CA LEU A 216 -11.38 13.72 -17.26
C LEU A 216 -12.85 13.34 -17.47
N ASP A 217 -13.40 13.64 -18.65
CA ASP A 217 -14.79 13.35 -19.05
C ASP A 217 -15.88 13.76 -18.03
N GLY A 218 -15.63 14.86 -17.30
CA GLY A 218 -16.55 15.42 -16.31
C GLY A 218 -16.60 14.65 -14.98
N ASP A 219 -15.70 13.69 -14.78
CA ASP A 219 -15.57 12.90 -13.56
C ASP A 219 -14.45 13.44 -12.64
N THR A 220 -14.18 12.76 -11.54
CA THR A 220 -13.03 13.00 -10.68
C THR A 220 -11.75 12.42 -11.29
N VAL A 221 -10.59 12.98 -10.93
CA VAL A 221 -9.29 12.44 -11.36
C VAL A 221 -9.12 10.97 -10.93
N ALA A 222 -9.58 10.60 -9.74
CA ALA A 222 -9.50 9.24 -9.24
C ALA A 222 -10.29 8.26 -10.13
N ASN A 223 -11.54 8.60 -10.47
CA ASN A 223 -12.36 7.76 -11.36
C ASN A 223 -11.79 7.71 -12.78
N ALA A 224 -11.28 8.82 -13.31
CA ALA A 224 -10.61 8.83 -14.61
C ALA A 224 -9.37 7.92 -14.64
N LEU A 225 -8.57 7.91 -13.57
CA LEU A 225 -7.43 7.00 -13.42
C LEU A 225 -7.87 5.54 -13.30
N ILE A 226 -8.95 5.24 -12.56
CA ILE A 226 -9.51 3.88 -12.49
C ILE A 226 -10.03 3.43 -13.87
N ALA A 227 -10.72 4.30 -14.59
CA ALA A 227 -11.20 4.03 -15.95
C ALA A 227 -10.05 3.81 -16.94
N ALA A 228 -8.97 4.57 -16.82
CA ALA A 228 -7.75 4.37 -17.59
C ALA A 228 -7.10 3.02 -17.27
N ALA A 229 -6.97 2.67 -15.99
CA ALA A 229 -6.42 1.38 -15.57
C ALA A 229 -7.24 0.22 -16.13
N ALA A 230 -8.57 0.30 -16.06
CA ALA A 230 -9.46 -0.70 -16.65
C ALA A 230 -9.30 -0.80 -18.18
N SER A 231 -9.27 0.33 -18.88
CA SER A 231 -9.17 0.38 -20.35
C SER A 231 -7.81 -0.08 -20.88
N LEU A 232 -6.76 0.14 -20.10
CA LEU A 232 -5.38 -0.26 -20.43
C LEU A 232 -5.02 -1.63 -19.84
N GLU A 233 -5.99 -2.32 -19.23
CA GLU A 233 -5.82 -3.61 -18.55
C GLU A 233 -4.69 -3.61 -17.52
N ALA A 234 -4.48 -2.46 -16.88
CA ALA A 234 -3.47 -2.26 -15.87
C ALA A 234 -3.84 -3.03 -14.60
N GLU A 235 -2.95 -3.93 -14.20
CA GLU A 235 -3.07 -4.74 -13.00
C GLU A 235 -2.86 -3.92 -11.73
N TYR A 236 -2.04 -2.87 -11.80
CA TYR A 236 -1.78 -1.98 -10.67
C TYR A 236 -1.39 -0.58 -11.13
N ILE A 237 -1.55 0.38 -10.21
CA ILE A 237 -1.26 1.79 -10.44
C ILE A 237 -0.13 2.23 -9.50
N VAL A 238 0.91 2.83 -10.05
CA VAL A 238 1.97 3.53 -9.31
C VAL A 238 1.64 5.01 -9.26
N LEU A 239 1.57 5.59 -8.06
CA LEU A 239 1.28 7.00 -7.87
C LEU A 239 2.04 7.60 -6.69
N GLY A 240 2.33 8.89 -6.79
CA GLY A 240 2.82 9.69 -5.67
C GLY A 240 1.71 9.92 -4.64
N ALA A 241 2.06 9.82 -3.37
CA ALA A 241 1.15 10.08 -2.26
C ALA A 241 1.44 11.46 -1.65
N TYR A 242 0.36 12.22 -1.39
CA TYR A 242 0.34 13.38 -0.49
C TYR A 242 1.42 14.46 -0.73
N GLY A 243 1.46 15.07 -1.92
CA GLY A 243 2.47 16.09 -2.23
C GLY A 243 2.34 17.43 -1.51
N HIS A 244 3.44 18.19 -1.54
CA HIS A 244 3.67 19.40 -0.72
C HIS A 244 2.68 20.58 -0.92
N SER A 245 1.78 20.58 -1.91
CA SER A 245 0.90 21.74 -2.16
C SER A 245 -0.37 21.81 -1.32
N ARG A 246 -0.53 21.00 -0.27
CA ARG A 246 -1.69 21.04 0.65
C ARG A 246 -1.33 20.83 2.12
N LEU A 247 -0.08 21.13 2.49
CA LEU A 247 0.33 21.30 3.89
C LEU A 247 -0.26 22.61 4.46
N ARG A 248 -1.59 22.69 4.66
CA ARG A 248 -2.14 23.55 5.72
C ARG A 248 -3.60 23.39 6.16
N GLU A 249 -4.38 22.46 5.64
CA GLU A 249 -5.73 22.24 6.17
C GLU A 249 -6.16 20.83 5.76
N THR A 250 -6.23 19.91 6.73
CA THR A 250 -7.13 18.73 6.83
C THR A 250 -7.43 17.86 5.59
N VAL A 251 -6.73 18.03 4.47
CA VAL A 251 -6.99 17.42 3.18
C VAL A 251 -5.79 16.53 2.83
N LEU A 252 -5.82 15.31 3.37
CA LEU A 252 -5.30 14.15 2.65
C LEU A 252 -5.73 14.32 1.18
N GLY A 253 -4.78 14.41 0.23
CA GLY A 253 -5.07 14.75 -1.16
C GLY A 253 -6.24 13.92 -1.70
N GLY A 254 -7.35 14.59 -2.05
CA GLY A 254 -8.63 13.91 -2.34
C GLY A 254 -8.48 12.76 -3.32
N VAL A 255 -7.70 12.95 -4.40
CA VAL A 255 -7.44 11.90 -5.40
C VAL A 255 -6.76 10.67 -4.79
N THR A 256 -5.69 10.84 -4.01
CA THR A 256 -4.99 9.70 -3.38
C THR A 256 -5.90 9.00 -2.38
N GLN A 257 -6.65 9.77 -1.59
CA GLN A 257 -7.59 9.23 -0.60
C GLN A 257 -8.73 8.44 -1.24
N ASP A 258 -9.30 8.98 -2.33
CA ASP A 258 -10.34 8.32 -3.11
C ASP A 258 -9.81 7.01 -3.70
N LEU A 259 -8.64 7.03 -4.35
CA LEU A 259 -8.01 5.81 -4.87
C LEU A 259 -7.72 4.78 -3.78
N ILE A 260 -7.14 5.19 -2.64
CA ILE A 260 -6.93 4.31 -1.49
C ILE A 260 -8.24 3.66 -1.03
N THR A 261 -9.37 4.33 -1.22
CA THR A 261 -10.66 3.84 -0.71
C THR A 261 -11.42 3.02 -1.74
N THR A 262 -11.30 3.32 -3.04
CA THR A 262 -12.20 2.79 -4.08
C THR A 262 -11.50 2.04 -5.21
N SER A 263 -10.16 2.03 -5.28
CA SER A 263 -9.45 1.40 -6.39
C SER A 263 -9.77 -0.10 -6.48
N PRO A 264 -10.21 -0.60 -7.65
CA PRO A 264 -10.44 -2.03 -7.86
C PRO A 264 -9.15 -2.81 -8.16
N VAL A 265 -8.04 -2.08 -8.35
CA VAL A 265 -6.71 -2.62 -8.65
C VAL A 265 -5.71 -2.22 -7.55
N PRO A 266 -4.70 -3.05 -7.27
CA PRO A 266 -3.61 -2.70 -6.38
C PRO A 266 -2.97 -1.33 -6.68
N LEU A 267 -2.53 -0.64 -5.63
CA LEU A 267 -1.84 0.64 -5.73
C LEU A 267 -0.42 0.52 -5.17
N ILE A 268 0.53 1.19 -5.80
CA ILE A 268 1.85 1.44 -5.23
C ILE A 268 1.95 2.92 -4.92
N LEU A 269 2.05 3.22 -3.62
CA LEU A 269 2.10 4.56 -3.07
C LEU A 269 3.52 4.86 -2.59
N ALA A 270 4.06 6.02 -2.91
CA ALA A 270 5.26 6.53 -2.24
C ALA A 270 5.15 8.04 -2.04
N HIS A 271 5.66 8.53 -0.92
CA HIS A 271 5.79 9.94 -0.58
C HIS A 271 7.22 10.40 -0.87
#